data_AF-A0A7J6P2S1-F1
#
_entry.id   AF-A0A7J6P2S1-F1
#
_cell.length_a   1.000
_cell.length_b   1.000
_cell.length_c   1.000
_cell.angle_alpha   90.00
_cell.angle_beta   90.00
_cell.angle_gamma   90.00
#
_symmetry.space_group_name_H-M   'P 1'
#
loop_
_entity.id
_entity.type
_entity.pdbx_description
1 polymer ?
#
loop_
_entity_poly.entity_id
_entity_poly.type
_entity_poly.pdbx_seq_one_letter_code
_entity_poly.pdbx_strand_id
1 'polypeptide(L)'
;MPLLWTSSTQPPINLSQAWSTAGQPPTQQATASSEEMPLHPYVLDNMQLGPLDFILDNELWVPPLLAFFLSPLNPTSITSIDPSNYRSSETAPTTVIERFNRGKPRDLRIMKCPSMDGELDMSYYRNGDFFQRAIADTPAKPLMVYERAREVCDGPRSDELDPRQSSRSHWKHCLPLHPNRNQSECAAATRSSLLDPRVLKPVCASAVLDMLTIDVYRAMEEVGCQSMLTLGTALGAVRNGTHVPWTEDADLAYVTSSDAGPCVDRKEFTDLLRSRGYFAFKHDIWRVCIASHHPLAGQLYNIDTSIKKNKTRLCGVYGCIYVDLYAVSETGGPRLGYSHEAHPNGLGFFIPSEKVFPAASASLNGMAFATYHDVDWFLSRTYGKDYAKPKSRSQWTEDMKRNNLDDEHDLDS
;
A
#
# COMPACT_ATOMS: atom_id res chain seq x y z
N MET A 1 7.88 -42.70 35.31
CA MET A 1 9.00 -42.27 36.17
C MET A 1 10.26 -43.03 35.75
N PRO A 2 11.40 -42.36 35.51
CA PRO A 2 11.60 -41.27 34.56
C PRO A 2 12.56 -41.67 33.42
N LEU A 3 12.31 -41.11 32.24
CA LEU A 3 13.20 -41.11 31.07
C LEU A 3 14.20 -39.96 31.21
N LEU A 4 15.48 -40.26 30.97
CA LEU A 4 16.60 -39.34 31.02
C LEU A 4 16.55 -38.35 29.85
N TRP A 5 16.60 -37.07 30.20
CA TRP A 5 16.87 -35.95 29.32
C TRP A 5 18.36 -35.90 28.97
N THR A 6 18.70 -35.69 27.70
CA THR A 6 20.01 -35.17 27.29
C THR A 6 19.82 -33.86 26.57
N SER A 7 20.19 -32.77 27.24
CA SER A 7 20.30 -31.43 26.71
C SER A 7 21.55 -31.31 25.83
N SER A 8 21.39 -31.02 24.55
CA SER A 8 22.48 -30.59 23.67
C SER A 8 22.41 -29.08 23.50
N THR A 9 23.23 -28.37 24.26
CA THR A 9 23.52 -26.94 24.09
C THR A 9 24.45 -26.74 22.89
N GLN A 10 23.98 -26.08 21.83
CA GLN A 10 24.85 -25.54 20.78
C GLN A 10 25.33 -24.14 21.19
N PRO A 11 26.63 -23.82 21.01
CA PRO A 11 27.14 -22.46 21.22
C PRO A 11 26.83 -21.55 20.01
N PRO A 12 26.80 -20.22 20.20
CA PRO A 12 26.49 -19.27 19.13
C PRO A 12 27.63 -19.18 18.10
N ILE A 13 27.25 -19.14 16.83
CA ILE A 13 28.13 -18.97 15.67
C ILE A 13 28.60 -17.51 15.62
N ASN A 14 29.91 -17.31 15.69
CA ASN A 14 30.58 -16.01 15.58
C ASN A 14 30.91 -15.73 14.11
N LEU A 15 30.15 -14.83 13.47
CA LEU A 15 30.34 -14.38 12.08
C LEU A 15 31.41 -13.28 12.01
N SER A 16 32.65 -13.61 12.31
CA SER A 16 33.78 -12.69 12.13
C SER A 16 35.10 -13.42 11.87
N GLN A 17 35.14 -14.31 10.88
CA GLN A 17 36.41 -14.79 10.27
C GLN A 17 36.13 -15.71 9.08
N ALA A 18 35.85 -15.11 7.95
CA ALA A 18 36.19 -15.70 6.66
C ALA A 18 36.56 -14.53 5.77
N TRP A 19 37.81 -14.52 5.30
CA TRP A 19 38.40 -13.77 4.18
C TRP A 19 39.85 -13.45 4.55
N SER A 20 40.70 -14.47 4.42
CA SER A 20 42.14 -14.31 4.27
C SER A 20 42.71 -15.64 3.80
N THR A 21 42.93 -15.77 2.48
CA THR A 21 44.23 -16.09 1.86
C THR A 21 44.06 -16.54 0.42
N ALA A 22 45.04 -16.15 -0.41
CA ALA A 22 45.30 -16.45 -1.83
C ALA A 22 44.65 -15.47 -2.82
N GLY A 23 45.38 -14.71 -3.66
CA GLY A 23 46.81 -14.58 -3.92
C GLY A 23 47.02 -13.42 -4.92
N GLN A 24 48.20 -12.80 -4.90
CA GLN A 24 48.58 -11.68 -5.78
C GLN A 24 48.91 -12.13 -7.24
N PRO A 25 49.01 -11.21 -8.21
CA PRO A 25 48.49 -11.35 -9.57
C PRO A 25 49.56 -11.62 -10.64
N PRO A 26 49.18 -11.89 -11.90
CA PRO A 26 50.04 -11.63 -13.05
C PRO A 26 49.73 -10.27 -13.70
N THR A 27 50.80 -9.68 -14.21
CA THR A 27 50.93 -8.36 -14.82
C THR A 27 50.69 -8.42 -16.34
N GLN A 28 50.25 -7.29 -16.90
CA GLN A 28 50.25 -6.89 -18.33
C GLN A 28 49.21 -7.59 -19.22
N GLN A 29 48.50 -6.92 -20.12
CA GLN A 29 48.97 -5.93 -21.09
C GLN A 29 47.76 -5.15 -21.65
N ALA A 30 47.94 -3.84 -21.87
CA ALA A 30 46.98 -2.99 -22.55
C ALA A 30 47.02 -3.21 -24.06
N THR A 31 45.86 -3.42 -24.67
CA THR A 31 45.61 -3.16 -26.09
C THR A 31 44.28 -2.46 -26.23
N ALA A 32 44.33 -1.21 -26.69
CA ALA A 32 43.19 -0.42 -27.08
C ALA A 32 42.62 -0.97 -28.39
N SER A 33 41.31 -1.25 -28.40
CA SER A 33 40.52 -1.33 -29.62
C SER A 33 39.20 -0.60 -29.38
N SER A 34 39.11 0.58 -29.97
CA SER A 34 37.90 1.36 -30.15
C SER A 34 36.97 0.61 -31.10
N GLU A 35 35.85 0.11 -30.58
CA GLU A 35 34.67 -0.18 -31.41
C GLU A 35 33.51 0.66 -30.88
N GLU A 36 33.13 1.62 -31.72
CA GLU A 36 31.96 2.47 -31.59
C GLU A 36 30.70 1.60 -31.58
N MET A 37 29.92 1.68 -30.50
CA MET A 37 28.53 1.22 -30.51
C MET A 37 27.59 2.37 -30.84
N PRO A 38 26.61 2.18 -31.73
CA PRO A 38 25.77 3.24 -32.24
C PRO A 38 24.74 3.68 -31.20
N LEU A 39 24.67 4.99 -30.98
CA LEU A 39 23.56 5.67 -30.31
C LEU A 39 22.29 5.46 -31.15
N HIS A 40 21.36 4.65 -30.66
CA HIS A 40 20.00 4.62 -31.18
C HIS A 40 19.13 5.64 -30.41
N PRO A 41 18.43 6.54 -31.10
CA PRO A 41 17.61 7.57 -30.47
C PRO A 41 16.22 6.99 -30.17
N TYR A 42 15.80 7.01 -28.91
CA TYR A 42 14.39 6.85 -28.58
C TYR A 42 13.90 8.01 -27.69
N VAL A 43 13.19 8.90 -28.38
CA VAL A 43 11.91 9.50 -27.98
C VAL A 43 11.92 10.30 -26.67
N LEU A 44 12.37 11.55 -26.80
CA LEU A 44 11.74 12.69 -26.15
C LEU A 44 10.33 12.85 -26.76
N ASP A 45 9.31 12.34 -26.09
CA ASP A 45 7.96 12.88 -26.18
C ASP A 45 7.13 12.41 -24.98
N ASN A 46 6.52 13.38 -24.29
CA ASN A 46 5.50 13.23 -23.25
C ASN A 46 5.96 12.82 -21.82
N MET A 47 6.87 13.60 -21.23
CA MET A 47 6.73 13.97 -19.81
C MET A 47 5.88 15.24 -19.71
N GLN A 48 4.62 15.12 -20.10
CA GLN A 48 3.61 16.11 -19.77
C GLN A 48 2.80 15.50 -18.64
N LEU A 49 2.88 16.11 -17.45
CA LEU A 49 1.92 15.90 -16.38
C LEU A 49 0.53 16.08 -16.98
N GLY A 50 -0.14 14.95 -17.26
CA GLY A 50 -1.50 14.96 -17.78
C GLY A 50 -2.41 15.69 -16.78
N PRO A 51 -3.40 16.46 -17.27
CA PRO A 51 -4.24 17.28 -16.42
C PRO A 51 -4.99 16.40 -15.40
N LEU A 52 -4.91 16.83 -14.14
CA LEU A 52 -5.72 16.33 -13.05
C LEU A 52 -7.20 16.57 -13.38
N ASP A 53 -7.92 15.51 -13.72
CA ASP A 53 -9.38 15.55 -13.73
C ASP A 53 -9.87 15.70 -12.28
N PHE A 54 -10.38 16.90 -11.99
CA PHE A 54 -11.00 17.30 -10.74
C PHE A 54 -12.20 16.42 -10.40
N ILE A 55 -12.16 15.76 -9.23
CA ILE A 55 -13.38 15.45 -8.48
C ILE A 55 -13.35 16.33 -7.23
N LEU A 56 -14.01 17.49 -7.32
CA LEU A 56 -14.33 18.32 -6.18
C LEU A 56 -15.47 17.65 -5.41
N ASP A 57 -15.15 16.97 -4.30
CA ASP A 57 -16.13 16.75 -3.24
C ASP A 57 -16.19 18.04 -2.42
N ASN A 58 -17.19 18.88 -2.75
CA ASN A 58 -17.58 20.05 -1.96
C ASN A 58 -18.19 19.57 -0.64
N GLU A 59 -17.46 19.69 0.47
CA GLU A 59 -18.08 19.84 1.78
C GLU A 59 -17.64 21.16 2.42
N LEU A 60 -18.61 22.08 2.53
CA LEU A 60 -18.50 23.34 3.24
C LEU A 60 -18.16 23.07 4.71
N TRP A 61 -17.01 23.56 5.16
CA TRP A 61 -16.69 23.64 6.57
C TRP A 61 -17.17 24.98 7.15
N VAL A 62 -18.11 24.92 8.10
CA VAL A 62 -18.50 26.04 8.97
C VAL A 62 -17.80 25.82 10.32
N PRO A 63 -17.02 26.76 10.85
CA PRO A 63 -16.38 26.59 12.16
C PRO A 63 -17.35 26.96 13.28
N PRO A 64 -17.44 26.19 14.38
CA PRO A 64 -18.07 26.69 15.59
C PRO A 64 -17.03 27.38 16.48
N LEU A 65 -17.43 28.57 16.94
CA LEU A 65 -16.77 29.44 17.90
C LEU A 65 -16.60 28.76 19.27
N LEU A 66 -15.50 29.10 19.94
CA LEU A 66 -15.23 28.84 21.35
C LEU A 66 -16.32 29.41 22.26
N ALA A 67 -16.74 28.62 23.26
CA ALA A 67 -17.22 29.15 24.54
C ALA A 67 -16.81 28.20 25.69
N PHE A 68 -16.25 28.81 26.73
CA PHE A 68 -15.82 28.25 28.02
C PHE A 68 -16.98 27.68 28.86
N PHE A 69 -16.73 26.64 29.68
CA PHE A 69 -16.74 26.70 31.16
C PHE A 69 -16.31 25.36 31.80
N LEU A 70 -15.70 25.47 32.98
CA LEU A 70 -15.09 24.43 33.83
C LEU A 70 -16.12 23.69 34.72
N SER A 71 -16.03 22.34 34.75
CA SER A 71 -16.12 21.37 35.89
C SER A 71 -17.26 21.42 36.95
N PRO A 72 -17.49 20.38 37.80
CA PRO A 72 -17.06 18.96 37.81
C PRO A 72 -18.21 17.93 38.08
N LEU A 73 -17.79 16.65 38.07
CA LEU A 73 -18.49 15.39 38.35
C LEU A 73 -19.30 15.31 39.67
N ASN A 74 -20.43 14.57 39.64
CA ASN A 74 -20.71 13.51 40.62
C ASN A 74 -21.78 12.50 40.12
N PRO A 75 -21.77 11.24 40.59
CA PRO A 75 -22.55 10.13 40.04
C PRO A 75 -23.80 9.82 40.87
N THR A 76 -24.91 9.44 40.21
CA THR A 76 -26.03 8.74 40.87
C THR A 76 -26.66 7.68 39.97
N SER A 77 -26.58 6.47 40.51
CA SER A 77 -27.29 5.20 40.34
C SER A 77 -28.65 5.15 39.63
N ILE A 78 -28.75 4.11 38.78
CA ILE A 78 -29.78 3.06 38.70
C ILE A 78 -31.27 3.48 38.74
N THR A 79 -31.96 3.26 37.62
CA THR A 79 -33.27 2.58 37.63
C THR A 79 -33.44 1.67 36.40
N SER A 80 -33.57 0.39 36.71
CA SER A 80 -34.26 -0.69 35.98
C SER A 80 -35.40 -0.21 35.07
N ILE A 81 -35.38 -0.63 33.79
CA ILE A 81 -36.56 -0.62 32.92
C ILE A 81 -36.92 -2.06 32.58
N ASP A 82 -38.18 -2.36 32.89
CA ASP A 82 -38.91 -3.62 32.77
C ASP A 82 -39.20 -3.98 31.30
N PRO A 83 -38.89 -5.22 30.84
CA PRO A 83 -39.17 -5.67 29.48
C PRO A 83 -40.56 -6.31 29.40
N SER A 84 -41.62 -5.51 29.41
CA SER A 84 -42.96 -6.00 29.10
C SER A 84 -43.76 -4.97 28.34
N ASN A 85 -43.56 -4.90 27.02
CA ASN A 85 -44.55 -4.53 26.00
C ASN A 85 -43.88 -4.44 24.62
N TYR A 86 -43.68 -5.59 23.97
CA TYR A 86 -43.66 -5.62 22.51
C TYR A 86 -44.55 -6.76 22.05
N ARG A 87 -45.80 -6.39 21.80
CA ARG A 87 -46.84 -7.25 21.25
C ARG A 87 -46.52 -7.46 19.77
N SER A 88 -46.45 -8.72 19.38
CA SER A 88 -46.39 -9.21 18.01
C SER A 88 -47.49 -8.59 17.14
N SER A 89 -47.11 -7.93 16.04
CA SER A 89 -47.98 -7.82 14.87
C SER A 89 -47.18 -8.25 13.65
N GLU A 90 -47.40 -9.50 13.24
CA GLU A 90 -47.07 -10.00 11.92
C GLU A 90 -47.90 -9.22 10.90
N THR A 91 -47.25 -8.34 10.15
CA THR A 91 -47.71 -7.95 8.82
C THR A 91 -46.49 -7.86 7.92
N ALA A 92 -46.45 -8.77 6.94
CA ALA A 92 -45.50 -8.74 5.86
C ALA A 92 -45.54 -7.37 5.14
N PRO A 93 -44.41 -6.72 4.88
CA PRO A 93 -44.41 -5.59 3.97
C PRO A 93 -44.36 -6.12 2.54
N THR A 94 -45.54 -6.13 1.95
CA THR A 94 -45.78 -6.15 0.51
C THR A 94 -44.89 -5.10 -0.18
N THR A 95 -44.27 -5.53 -1.26
CA THR A 95 -43.64 -4.76 -2.33
C THR A 95 -44.20 -3.34 -2.48
N VAL A 96 -43.43 -2.34 -2.04
CA VAL A 96 -43.58 -0.95 -2.53
C VAL A 96 -42.45 -0.70 -3.53
N ILE A 97 -42.67 -1.21 -4.74
CA ILE A 97 -42.04 -0.69 -5.95
C ILE A 97 -43.01 0.37 -6.45
N GLU A 98 -42.73 1.67 -6.25
CA GLU A 98 -43.01 2.67 -7.28
C GLU A 98 -42.44 4.07 -7.00
N ARG A 99 -41.94 4.66 -8.10
CA ARG A 99 -41.70 6.10 -8.37
C ARG A 99 -40.43 6.78 -7.83
N PHE A 100 -39.30 6.37 -8.41
CA PHE A 100 -38.27 7.31 -8.87
C PHE A 100 -37.85 6.90 -10.30
N ASN A 101 -38.53 7.44 -11.30
CA ASN A 101 -38.29 7.16 -12.72
C ASN A 101 -37.95 8.45 -13.47
N ARG A 102 -36.70 8.90 -13.34
CA ARG A 102 -35.96 9.66 -14.38
C ARG A 102 -34.47 9.34 -14.21
N GLY A 103 -33.92 8.56 -15.15
CA GLY A 103 -32.46 8.40 -15.33
C GLY A 103 -31.78 7.10 -14.86
N LYS A 104 -32.48 5.96 -14.68
CA LYS A 104 -31.79 4.70 -14.34
C LYS A 104 -30.80 4.28 -15.44
N PRO A 105 -29.53 3.98 -15.10
CA PRO A 105 -28.59 3.37 -16.04
C PRO A 105 -29.20 2.07 -16.59
N ARG A 106 -29.24 1.95 -17.92
CA ARG A 106 -29.67 0.72 -18.59
C ARG A 106 -28.74 -0.43 -18.16
N ASP A 107 -29.38 -1.48 -17.63
CA ASP A 107 -28.85 -2.83 -17.32
C ASP A 107 -27.63 -2.89 -16.38
N LEU A 108 -27.90 -2.81 -15.07
CA LEU A 108 -26.93 -3.10 -14.00
C LEU A 108 -27.00 -4.59 -13.62
N ARG A 109 -26.37 -5.45 -14.44
CA ARG A 109 -26.25 -6.88 -14.13
C ARG A 109 -25.13 -7.12 -13.13
N ILE A 110 -25.44 -7.91 -12.10
CA ILE A 110 -24.50 -8.32 -11.05
C ILE A 110 -24.14 -9.78 -11.32
N MET A 111 -22.86 -10.10 -11.22
CA MET A 111 -22.33 -11.45 -11.35
C MET A 111 -21.49 -11.84 -10.14
N LYS A 112 -21.45 -13.14 -9.86
CA LYS A 112 -20.54 -13.74 -8.90
C LYS A 112 -19.22 -14.04 -9.60
N CYS A 113 -18.09 -13.63 -9.04
CA CYS A 113 -16.79 -14.07 -9.53
C CYS A 113 -16.63 -15.59 -9.32
N PRO A 114 -15.97 -16.31 -10.24
CA PRO A 114 -15.68 -17.73 -10.05
C PRO A 114 -14.79 -17.91 -8.81
N SER A 115 -14.95 -19.04 -8.13
CA SER A 115 -14.02 -19.42 -7.06
C SER A 115 -12.70 -19.80 -7.71
N MET A 116 -11.58 -19.22 -7.25
CA MET A 116 -10.24 -19.63 -7.68
C MET A 116 -9.67 -20.65 -6.69
N ASP A 117 -10.42 -21.74 -6.48
CA ASP A 117 -10.02 -22.84 -5.61
C ASP A 117 -8.72 -23.45 -6.16
N GLY A 118 -7.62 -23.33 -5.40
CA GLY A 118 -6.30 -23.85 -5.78
C GLY A 118 -5.25 -22.80 -6.16
N GLU A 119 -5.61 -21.52 -6.34
CA GLU A 119 -4.61 -20.44 -6.52
C GLU A 119 -4.08 -19.89 -5.19
N LEU A 120 -4.83 -20.06 -4.10
CA LEU A 120 -4.45 -19.58 -2.78
C LEU A 120 -3.61 -20.59 -2.00
N ASP A 121 -2.48 -20.13 -1.45
CA ASP A 121 -1.76 -20.86 -0.41
C ASP A 121 -2.46 -20.66 0.95
N MET A 122 -3.39 -21.55 1.25
CA MET A 122 -4.07 -21.53 2.56
C MET A 122 -3.12 -21.88 3.72
N SER A 123 -1.94 -22.45 3.47
CA SER A 123 -0.97 -22.75 4.52
C SER A 123 -0.36 -21.46 5.09
N TYR A 124 -0.10 -20.46 4.24
CA TYR A 124 0.29 -19.11 4.67
C TYR A 124 -0.70 -18.53 5.68
N TYR A 125 -2.01 -18.58 5.37
CA TYR A 125 -3.03 -18.05 6.26
C TYR A 125 -3.17 -18.89 7.55
N ARG A 126 -3.17 -20.21 7.45
CA ARG A 126 -3.36 -21.11 8.61
C ARG A 126 -2.18 -21.16 9.57
N ASN A 127 -0.95 -20.97 9.07
CA ASN A 127 0.27 -21.00 9.88
C ASN A 127 0.76 -19.60 10.25
N GLY A 128 0.10 -18.57 9.75
CA GLY A 128 0.45 -17.17 9.94
C GLY A 128 0.20 -16.63 11.35
N ASP A 129 0.28 -15.32 11.49
CA ASP A 129 -0.09 -14.62 12.72
C ASP A 129 -1.59 -14.71 13.03
N PHE A 130 -2.01 -14.13 14.16
CA PHE A 130 -3.42 -14.16 14.57
C PHE A 130 -4.37 -13.66 13.48
N PHE A 131 -4.00 -12.58 12.77
CA PHE A 131 -4.84 -11.99 11.74
C PHE A 131 -4.98 -12.93 10.55
N GLN A 132 -3.87 -13.49 10.08
CA GLN A 132 -3.85 -14.45 8.97
C GLN A 132 -4.67 -15.72 9.29
N ARG A 133 -4.55 -16.25 10.51
CA ARG A 133 -5.35 -17.41 10.95
C ARG A 133 -6.84 -17.08 11.03
N ALA A 134 -7.17 -15.90 11.55
CA ALA A 134 -8.56 -15.45 11.60
C ALA A 134 -9.16 -15.28 10.19
N ILE A 135 -8.37 -14.88 9.19
CA ILE A 135 -8.80 -14.90 7.78
C ILE A 135 -9.11 -16.33 7.34
N ALA A 136 -8.23 -17.30 7.63
CA ALA A 136 -8.44 -18.70 7.24
C ALA A 136 -9.72 -19.30 7.84
N ASP A 137 -10.09 -18.87 9.04
CA ASP A 137 -11.29 -19.32 9.76
C ASP A 137 -12.55 -18.51 9.40
N THR A 138 -12.38 -17.34 8.76
CA THR A 138 -13.51 -16.50 8.34
C THR A 138 -14.21 -17.15 7.13
N PRO A 139 -15.54 -17.38 7.19
CA PRO A 139 -16.26 -17.92 6.05
C PRO A 139 -16.10 -17.04 4.81
N ALA A 140 -15.54 -17.61 3.73
CA ALA A 140 -15.31 -16.88 2.49
C ALA A 140 -16.63 -16.35 1.93
N LYS A 141 -16.75 -15.02 1.86
CA LYS A 141 -17.89 -14.37 1.23
C LYS A 141 -17.65 -14.29 -0.28
N PRO A 142 -18.57 -14.79 -1.13
CA PRO A 142 -18.44 -14.64 -2.58
C PRO A 142 -18.27 -13.18 -3.00
N LEU A 143 -17.30 -12.92 -3.87
CA LEU A 143 -17.16 -11.62 -4.51
C LEU A 143 -18.26 -11.46 -5.57
N MET A 144 -19.12 -10.45 -5.38
CA MET A 144 -20.16 -10.07 -6.32
C MET A 144 -19.75 -8.74 -6.97
N VAL A 145 -19.69 -8.67 -8.29
CA VAL A 145 -19.32 -7.45 -9.04
C VAL A 145 -20.34 -7.14 -10.12
N TYR A 146 -20.27 -5.93 -10.70
CA TYR A 146 -20.99 -5.63 -11.93
C TYR A 146 -20.41 -6.41 -13.10
N GLU A 147 -21.27 -6.81 -14.04
CA GLU A 147 -20.81 -7.49 -15.27
C GLU A 147 -19.82 -6.64 -16.07
N ARG A 148 -19.93 -5.30 -16.01
CA ARG A 148 -18.97 -4.37 -16.63
C ARG A 148 -17.61 -4.32 -15.92
N ALA A 149 -17.51 -4.88 -14.71
CA ALA A 149 -16.27 -5.07 -13.97
C ALA A 149 -15.83 -6.55 -13.99
N ARG A 150 -16.29 -7.34 -14.97
CA ARG A 150 -15.93 -8.76 -15.13
C ARG A 150 -14.41 -8.98 -15.15
N GLU A 151 -13.65 -8.06 -15.73
CA GLU A 151 -12.18 -8.19 -15.81
C GLU A 151 -11.50 -8.27 -14.45
N VAL A 152 -12.15 -7.80 -13.37
CA VAL A 152 -11.71 -8.01 -11.99
C VAL A 152 -11.77 -9.49 -11.63
N CYS A 153 -12.86 -10.18 -11.99
CA CYS A 153 -13.07 -11.59 -11.70
C CYS A 153 -12.17 -12.51 -12.53
N ASP A 154 -11.93 -12.16 -13.79
CA ASP A 154 -11.14 -13.01 -14.69
C ASP A 154 -9.66 -13.04 -14.27
N GLY A 155 -9.22 -12.00 -13.55
CA GLY A 155 -7.83 -11.84 -13.13
C GLY A 155 -6.88 -11.72 -14.35
N PRO A 156 -5.59 -11.54 -14.10
CA PRO A 156 -4.60 -11.64 -15.16
C PRO A 156 -4.34 -13.13 -15.43
N ARG A 157 -4.68 -13.60 -16.63
CA ARG A 157 -4.29 -14.95 -17.06
C ARG A 157 -2.78 -14.98 -17.23
N SER A 158 -2.12 -15.98 -16.64
CA SER A 158 -0.65 -16.07 -16.59
C SER A 158 0.02 -16.15 -17.96
N ASP A 159 -0.73 -16.54 -18.99
CA ASP A 159 -0.31 -16.64 -20.39
C ASP A 159 -0.63 -15.38 -21.22
N GLU A 160 -1.45 -14.46 -20.70
CA GLU A 160 -1.96 -13.31 -21.46
C GLU A 160 -1.25 -11.99 -21.09
N LEU A 161 -0.59 -11.93 -19.94
CA LEU A 161 -0.07 -10.68 -19.38
C LEU A 161 1.27 -10.88 -18.67
N ASP A 162 2.33 -10.21 -19.14
CA ASP A 162 3.58 -10.12 -18.38
C ASP A 162 3.48 -8.94 -17.39
N PRO A 163 3.38 -9.21 -16.07
CA PRO A 163 3.25 -8.14 -15.06
C PRO A 163 4.45 -7.20 -15.03
N ARG A 164 5.59 -7.58 -15.62
CA ARG A 164 6.81 -6.74 -15.68
C ARG A 164 6.75 -5.69 -16.79
N GLN A 165 5.87 -5.86 -17.79
CA GLN A 165 5.67 -4.84 -18.81
C GLN A 165 4.90 -3.67 -18.20
N SER A 166 5.41 -2.45 -18.36
CA SER A 166 4.70 -1.26 -17.86
C SER A 166 3.39 -1.08 -18.60
N SER A 167 2.25 -1.16 -17.89
CA SER A 167 0.94 -0.95 -18.51
C SER A 167 -0.12 -0.40 -17.56
N ARG A 168 -0.82 0.64 -18.02
CA ARG A 168 -2.03 1.17 -17.37
C ARG A 168 -3.19 0.17 -17.36
N SER A 169 -3.20 -0.81 -18.26
CA SER A 169 -4.30 -1.78 -18.31
C SER A 169 -4.32 -2.69 -17.09
N HIS A 170 -3.19 -2.85 -16.38
CA HIS A 170 -3.06 -3.74 -15.23
C HIS A 170 -4.00 -3.39 -14.07
N TRP A 171 -4.36 -2.11 -13.92
CA TRP A 171 -5.30 -1.64 -12.89
C TRP A 171 -6.69 -2.32 -12.96
N LYS A 172 -7.09 -2.86 -14.12
CA LYS A 172 -8.39 -3.55 -14.27
C LYS A 172 -8.50 -4.84 -13.46
N HIS A 173 -7.37 -5.40 -13.04
CA HIS A 173 -7.32 -6.62 -12.23
C HIS A 173 -7.31 -6.35 -10.72
N CYS A 174 -7.22 -5.07 -10.32
CA CYS A 174 -7.31 -4.66 -8.94
C CYS A 174 -8.76 -4.60 -8.46
N LEU A 175 -8.99 -4.96 -7.20
CA LEU A 175 -10.31 -4.93 -6.57
C LEU A 175 -10.80 -3.48 -6.41
N PRO A 176 -11.95 -3.08 -6.99
CA PRO A 176 -12.41 -1.70 -6.99
C PRO A 176 -13.08 -1.30 -5.67
N LEU A 177 -12.25 -1.09 -4.65
CA LEU A 177 -12.69 -0.70 -3.31
C LEU A 177 -13.14 0.76 -3.23
N HIS A 178 -14.22 1.00 -2.49
CA HIS A 178 -14.73 2.34 -2.18
C HIS A 178 -14.76 2.57 -0.66
N PRO A 179 -13.58 2.61 -0.01
CA PRO A 179 -13.45 2.65 1.44
C PRO A 179 -13.92 3.99 2.03
N ASN A 180 -14.13 3.99 3.35
CA ASN A 180 -14.23 5.19 4.15
C ASN A 180 -12.83 5.80 4.35
N ARG A 181 -12.72 7.11 4.10
CA ARG A 181 -11.49 7.90 4.29
C ARG A 181 -11.66 8.99 5.35
N ASN A 182 -12.78 8.98 6.08
CA ASN A 182 -13.04 9.95 7.13
C ASN A 182 -12.02 9.77 8.26
N GLN A 183 -11.20 10.78 8.48
CA GLN A 183 -10.16 10.76 9.50
C GLN A 183 -10.71 10.52 10.91
N SER A 184 -11.85 11.13 11.29
CA SER A 184 -12.39 10.99 12.65
C SER A 184 -12.88 9.57 12.94
N GLU A 185 -13.22 8.81 11.89
CA GLU A 185 -13.71 7.43 11.99
C GLU A 185 -12.59 6.40 11.76
N CYS A 186 -11.60 6.71 10.93
CA CYS A 186 -10.63 5.75 10.41
C CYS A 186 -9.18 5.94 10.88
N ALA A 187 -8.85 6.98 11.63
CA ALA A 187 -7.46 7.31 11.99
C ALA A 187 -6.69 6.18 12.69
N ALA A 188 -7.37 5.33 13.47
CA ALA A 188 -6.79 4.22 14.22
C ALA A 188 -7.21 2.83 13.69
N ALA A 189 -7.83 2.77 12.51
CA ALA A 189 -8.28 1.51 11.95
C ALA A 189 -7.08 0.71 11.43
N THR A 190 -6.96 -0.53 11.89
CA THR A 190 -5.88 -1.48 11.54
C THR A 190 -6.48 -2.67 10.81
N ARG A 191 -5.64 -3.55 10.27
CA ARG A 191 -6.08 -4.79 9.64
C ARG A 191 -7.00 -5.61 10.55
N SER A 192 -6.75 -5.62 11.87
CA SER A 192 -7.60 -6.32 12.85
C SER A 192 -9.05 -5.84 12.83
N SER A 193 -9.29 -4.55 12.51
CA SER A 193 -10.64 -4.02 12.32
C SER A 193 -11.37 -4.71 11.16
N LEU A 194 -10.66 -5.22 10.14
CA LEU A 194 -11.29 -5.92 9.02
C LEU A 194 -11.96 -7.23 9.44
N LEU A 195 -11.59 -7.81 10.59
CA LEU A 195 -12.15 -9.06 11.09
C LEU A 195 -13.43 -8.88 11.91
N ASP A 196 -13.73 -7.67 12.38
CA ASP A 196 -14.93 -7.45 13.20
C ASP A 196 -16.18 -7.32 12.29
N PRO A 197 -17.16 -8.24 12.41
CA PRO A 197 -18.37 -8.21 11.58
C PRO A 197 -19.24 -6.97 11.84
N ARG A 198 -19.00 -6.25 12.95
CA ARG A 198 -19.68 -4.99 13.29
C ARG A 198 -19.07 -3.77 12.60
N VAL A 199 -17.93 -3.91 11.92
CA VAL A 199 -17.34 -2.79 11.19
C VAL A 199 -18.32 -2.28 10.15
N LEU A 200 -18.65 -0.99 10.29
CA LEU A 200 -19.52 -0.28 9.38
C LEU A 200 -18.95 -0.37 7.96
N LYS A 201 -19.81 -0.70 7.00
CA LYS A 201 -19.49 -0.52 5.59
C LYS A 201 -19.76 0.92 5.21
N PRO A 202 -18.87 1.57 4.43
CA PRO A 202 -17.65 1.03 3.84
C PRO A 202 -16.48 0.90 4.84
N VAL A 203 -15.61 -0.10 4.64
CA VAL A 203 -14.42 -0.32 5.48
C VAL A 203 -13.45 0.86 5.42
N CYS A 204 -12.68 1.09 6.47
CA CYS A 204 -11.67 2.15 6.49
C CYS A 204 -10.52 1.86 5.52
N ALA A 205 -10.08 2.88 4.77
CA ALA A 205 -8.97 2.78 3.83
C ALA A 205 -7.66 2.43 4.56
N SER A 206 -7.41 3.06 5.71
CA SER A 206 -6.26 2.81 6.59
C SER A 206 -6.15 1.35 7.04
N ALA A 207 -7.26 0.69 7.35
CA ALA A 207 -7.25 -0.72 7.73
C ALA A 207 -6.87 -1.65 6.57
N VAL A 208 -7.31 -1.31 5.35
CA VAL A 208 -6.96 -2.05 4.14
C VAL A 208 -5.50 -1.81 3.75
N LEU A 209 -5.02 -0.56 3.86
CA LEU A 209 -3.62 -0.20 3.65
C LEU A 209 -2.70 -0.87 4.66
N ASP A 210 -3.10 -0.96 5.94
CA ASP A 210 -2.34 -1.65 6.98
C ASP A 210 -2.13 -3.12 6.59
N MET A 211 -3.22 -3.82 6.24
CA MET A 211 -3.15 -5.21 5.75
C MET A 211 -2.20 -5.34 4.55
N LEU A 212 -2.40 -4.51 3.52
CA LEU A 212 -1.64 -4.59 2.27
C LEU A 212 -0.15 -4.29 2.51
N THR A 213 0.17 -3.29 3.32
CA THR A 213 1.54 -2.88 3.63
C THR A 213 2.29 -4.00 4.34
N ILE A 214 1.67 -4.62 5.35
CA ILE A 214 2.31 -5.71 6.11
C ILE A 214 2.55 -6.93 5.23
N ASP A 215 1.54 -7.35 4.47
CA ASP A 215 1.63 -8.56 3.66
C ASP A 215 2.62 -8.40 2.51
N VAL A 216 2.68 -7.22 1.87
CA VAL A 216 3.66 -6.91 0.83
C VAL A 216 5.06 -6.78 1.42
N TYR A 217 5.23 -6.05 2.52
CA TYR A 217 6.54 -5.91 3.19
C TYR A 217 7.13 -7.28 3.58
N ARG A 218 6.31 -8.16 4.17
CA ARG A 218 6.73 -9.53 4.52
C ARG A 218 7.05 -10.36 3.27
N ALA A 219 6.24 -10.28 2.22
CA ALA A 219 6.51 -10.98 0.97
C ALA A 219 7.85 -10.53 0.35
N MET A 220 8.18 -9.24 0.45
CA MET A 220 9.49 -8.72 0.04
C MET A 220 10.62 -9.30 0.90
N GLU A 221 10.48 -9.32 2.24
CA GLU A 221 11.49 -9.92 3.13
C GLU A 221 11.70 -11.41 2.87
N GLU A 222 10.63 -12.16 2.61
CA GLU A 222 10.67 -13.60 2.35
C GLU A 222 11.46 -13.95 1.09
N VAL A 223 11.36 -13.12 0.04
CA VAL A 223 12.20 -13.30 -1.15
C VAL A 223 13.62 -12.71 -0.95
N GLY A 224 13.91 -12.10 0.19
CA GLY A 224 15.23 -11.53 0.51
C GLY A 224 15.44 -10.09 0.02
N CYS A 225 14.37 -9.32 -0.20
CA CYS A 225 14.47 -7.88 -0.38
C CYS A 225 14.90 -7.20 0.92
N GLN A 226 15.71 -6.15 0.80
CA GLN A 226 15.93 -5.21 1.89
C GLN A 226 14.89 -4.08 1.81
N SER A 227 13.74 -4.33 2.43
CA SER A 227 12.56 -3.46 2.40
C SER A 227 12.64 -2.31 3.40
N MET A 228 12.03 -1.16 3.08
CA MET A 228 11.95 0.00 3.97
C MET A 228 10.62 0.75 3.80
N LEU A 229 10.10 1.36 4.85
CA LEU A 229 9.08 2.39 4.72
C LEU A 229 9.69 3.62 4.06
N THR A 230 8.99 4.18 3.07
CA THR A 230 9.40 5.40 2.37
C THR A 230 8.22 6.37 2.23
N LEU A 231 8.50 7.57 1.71
CA LEU A 231 7.52 8.59 1.30
C LEU A 231 6.35 8.77 2.29
N GLY A 232 5.10 8.71 1.81
CA GLY A 232 3.90 9.03 2.59
C GLY A 232 3.67 8.03 3.72
N THR A 233 4.14 6.80 3.55
CA THR A 233 4.05 5.76 4.59
C THR A 233 5.05 5.99 5.72
N ALA A 234 6.30 6.32 5.41
CA ALA A 234 7.27 6.74 6.42
C ALA A 234 6.82 8.03 7.12
N LEU A 235 6.24 8.98 6.37
CA LEU A 235 5.68 10.21 6.91
C LEU A 235 4.57 9.96 7.94
N GLY A 236 3.63 9.04 7.64
CA GLY A 236 2.59 8.62 8.58
C GLY A 236 3.18 7.98 9.84
N ALA A 237 4.10 7.04 9.66
CA ALA A 237 4.80 6.37 10.77
C ALA A 237 5.49 7.38 11.71
N VAL A 238 6.19 8.37 11.16
CA VAL A 238 6.90 9.39 11.96
C VAL A 238 5.94 10.38 12.63
N ARG A 239 4.85 10.78 11.95
CA ARG A 239 3.92 11.80 12.50
C ARG A 239 3.06 11.27 13.64
N ASN A 240 2.35 10.18 13.40
CA ASN A 240 1.32 9.68 14.30
C ASN A 240 1.35 8.15 14.45
N GLY A 241 2.32 7.47 13.84
CA GLY A 241 2.44 6.02 13.89
C GLY A 241 1.33 5.31 13.13
N THR A 242 0.63 5.94 12.19
CA THR A 242 -0.43 5.32 11.38
C THR A 242 -0.33 5.70 9.91
N HIS A 243 -1.07 5.02 9.04
CA HIS A 243 -1.21 5.47 7.64
C HIS A 243 -1.88 6.85 7.58
N VAL A 244 -1.47 7.67 6.62
CA VAL A 244 -2.12 8.96 6.36
C VAL A 244 -3.59 8.70 5.97
N PRO A 245 -4.60 9.14 6.75
CA PRO A 245 -5.96 8.59 6.66
C PRO A 245 -6.68 8.79 5.33
N TRP A 246 -6.31 9.81 4.56
CA TRP A 246 -6.95 10.18 3.30
C TRP A 246 -6.19 9.69 2.06
N THR A 247 -5.10 8.95 2.22
CA THR A 247 -4.33 8.44 1.08
C THR A 247 -4.99 7.21 0.45
N GLU A 248 -4.72 6.99 -0.83
CA GLU A 248 -5.13 5.81 -1.58
C GLU A 248 -4.11 4.67 -1.50
N ASP A 249 -2.87 4.96 -1.14
CA ASP A 249 -1.73 4.08 -1.28
C ASP A 249 -0.80 4.03 -0.06
N ALA A 250 0.09 3.06 -0.08
CA ALA A 250 1.25 3.00 0.79
C ALA A 250 2.52 2.85 -0.05
N ASP A 251 3.66 3.20 0.53
CA ASP A 251 4.93 3.35 -0.15
C ASP A 251 5.99 2.50 0.55
N LEU A 252 6.53 1.53 -0.17
CA LEU A 252 7.66 0.73 0.28
C LEU A 252 8.84 0.94 -0.67
N ALA A 253 10.04 1.00 -0.11
CA ALA A 253 11.28 0.99 -0.86
C ALA A 253 11.95 -0.38 -0.75
N TYR A 254 12.75 -0.75 -1.74
CA TYR A 254 13.67 -1.87 -1.67
C TYR A 254 15.04 -1.45 -2.19
N VAL A 255 16.09 -1.89 -1.51
CA VAL A 255 17.46 -1.63 -1.96
C VAL A 255 17.83 -2.58 -3.10
N THR A 256 18.40 -2.02 -4.16
CA THR A 256 18.93 -2.80 -5.29
C THR A 256 20.43 -2.55 -5.43
N SER A 257 21.18 -3.64 -5.51
CA SER A 257 22.59 -3.60 -5.89
C SER A 257 22.73 -3.74 -7.41
N SER A 258 23.86 -3.30 -7.96
CA SER A 258 24.16 -3.40 -9.38
C SER A 258 24.19 -4.85 -9.90
N ASP A 259 24.47 -5.81 -9.01
CA ASP A 259 24.90 -7.16 -9.41
C ASP A 259 23.76 -8.19 -9.38
N ALA A 260 22.68 -7.93 -8.63
CA ALA A 260 21.62 -8.92 -8.39
C ALA A 260 20.29 -8.60 -9.08
N GLY A 261 20.13 -7.40 -9.65
CA GLY A 261 18.86 -6.91 -10.18
C GLY A 261 17.78 -6.71 -9.09
N PRO A 262 16.63 -6.11 -9.42
CA PRO A 262 15.58 -5.85 -8.46
C PRO A 262 14.99 -7.15 -7.89
N CYS A 263 14.98 -7.26 -6.56
CA CYS A 263 14.42 -8.43 -5.86
C CYS A 263 12.93 -8.66 -6.20
N VAL A 264 12.20 -7.58 -6.53
CA VAL A 264 10.78 -7.55 -6.93
C VAL A 264 10.56 -7.94 -8.41
N ASP A 265 11.59 -7.93 -9.25
CA ASP A 265 11.48 -8.37 -10.66
C ASP A 265 11.46 -9.90 -10.79
N ARG A 266 11.80 -10.63 -9.72
CA ARG A 266 11.84 -12.09 -9.72
C ARG A 266 10.42 -12.67 -9.74
N LYS A 267 10.22 -13.70 -10.56
CA LYS A 267 8.93 -14.42 -10.67
C LYS A 267 8.42 -14.91 -9.30
N GLU A 268 9.33 -15.32 -8.42
CA GLU A 268 9.03 -15.76 -7.06
C GLU A 268 8.23 -14.70 -6.28
N PHE A 269 8.57 -13.42 -6.39
CA PHE A 269 7.85 -12.33 -5.72
C PHE A 269 6.41 -12.22 -6.24
N THR A 270 6.23 -12.22 -7.56
CA THR A 270 4.90 -12.15 -8.18
C THR A 270 4.05 -13.39 -7.89
N ASP A 271 4.66 -14.58 -7.88
CA ASP A 271 3.98 -15.84 -7.56
C ASP A 271 3.55 -15.88 -6.09
N LEU A 272 4.44 -15.44 -5.19
CA LEU A 272 4.17 -15.36 -3.75
C LEU A 272 2.98 -14.44 -3.47
N LEU A 273 2.99 -13.23 -4.01
CA LEU A 273 1.87 -12.29 -3.86
C LEU A 273 0.58 -12.82 -4.47
N ARG A 274 0.66 -13.45 -5.66
CA ARG A 274 -0.50 -14.11 -6.27
C ARG A 274 -1.09 -15.19 -5.38
N SER A 275 -0.25 -16.05 -4.79
CA SER A 275 -0.70 -17.11 -3.88
C SER A 275 -1.39 -16.58 -2.60
N ARG A 276 -1.20 -15.29 -2.29
CA ARG A 276 -1.78 -14.58 -1.16
C ARG A 276 -2.94 -13.65 -1.56
N GLY A 277 -3.48 -13.79 -2.77
CA GLY A 277 -4.61 -12.98 -3.20
C GLY A 277 -4.26 -11.55 -3.60
N TYR A 278 -3.00 -11.26 -3.89
CA TYR A 278 -2.56 -9.95 -4.38
C TYR A 278 -2.16 -10.01 -5.85
N PHE A 279 -2.16 -8.85 -6.51
CA PHE A 279 -1.67 -8.71 -7.87
C PHE A 279 -0.55 -7.68 -7.91
N ALA A 280 0.66 -8.14 -8.26
CA ALA A 280 1.83 -7.29 -8.48
C ALA A 280 2.03 -7.01 -9.96
N PHE A 281 2.27 -5.75 -10.32
CA PHE A 281 2.40 -5.33 -11.71
C PHE A 281 3.19 -4.04 -11.85
N LYS A 282 3.76 -3.78 -13.04
CA LYS A 282 4.44 -2.54 -13.38
C LYS A 282 3.51 -1.56 -14.09
N HIS A 283 3.52 -0.32 -13.64
CA HIS A 283 3.07 0.86 -14.39
C HIS A 283 4.00 2.00 -13.98
N ASP A 284 5.06 2.20 -14.76
CA ASP A 284 6.24 3.01 -14.44
C ASP A 284 7.09 2.37 -13.33
N ILE A 285 6.53 2.24 -12.13
CA ILE A 285 7.10 1.50 -10.98
C ILE A 285 6.29 0.23 -10.68
N TRP A 286 6.81 -0.61 -9.80
CA TRP A 286 6.08 -1.77 -9.30
C TRP A 286 4.96 -1.35 -8.36
N ARG A 287 3.81 -2.00 -8.50
CA ARG A 287 2.63 -1.78 -7.67
C ARG A 287 2.02 -3.10 -7.26
N VAL A 288 1.40 -3.11 -6.08
CA VAL A 288 0.65 -4.27 -5.59
C VAL A 288 -0.74 -3.82 -5.18
N CYS A 289 -1.77 -4.54 -5.63
CA CYS A 289 -3.15 -4.31 -5.21
C CYS A 289 -3.83 -5.62 -4.79
N ILE A 290 -5.01 -5.49 -4.19
CA ILE A 290 -5.82 -6.65 -3.81
C ILE A 290 -6.46 -7.24 -5.06
N ALA A 291 -6.32 -8.54 -5.27
CA ALA A 291 -6.94 -9.26 -6.38
C ALA A 291 -8.31 -9.84 -5.98
N SER A 292 -9.09 -10.27 -6.97
CA SER A 292 -10.43 -10.82 -6.78
C SER A 292 -10.47 -12.13 -6.00
N HIS A 293 -9.39 -12.90 -6.03
CA HIS A 293 -9.24 -14.15 -5.30
C HIS A 293 -8.71 -13.99 -3.88
N HIS A 294 -8.47 -12.76 -3.38
CA HIS A 294 -8.10 -12.56 -1.97
C HIS A 294 -9.19 -13.13 -1.04
N PRO A 295 -8.85 -13.82 0.08
CA PRO A 295 -9.85 -14.41 0.97
C PRO A 295 -10.90 -13.41 1.51
N LEU A 296 -10.47 -12.16 1.72
CA LEU A 296 -11.35 -11.07 2.15
C LEU A 296 -12.02 -10.29 0.99
N ALA A 297 -11.81 -10.62 -0.29
CA ALA A 297 -12.27 -9.79 -1.41
C ALA A 297 -13.78 -9.48 -1.37
N GLY A 298 -14.63 -10.49 -1.15
CA GLY A 298 -16.08 -10.31 -1.03
C GLY A 298 -16.53 -9.61 0.25
N GLN A 299 -15.67 -9.54 1.28
CA GLN A 299 -15.89 -8.76 2.49
C GLN A 299 -15.46 -7.31 2.29
N LEU A 300 -14.32 -7.05 1.64
CA LEU A 300 -13.80 -5.71 1.42
C LEU A 300 -14.64 -4.95 0.40
N TYR A 301 -15.05 -5.60 -0.69
CA TYR A 301 -15.86 -4.99 -1.72
C TYR A 301 -17.32 -4.80 -1.26
N ASN A 302 -17.81 -3.57 -1.34
CA ASN A 302 -19.22 -3.25 -1.09
C ASN A 302 -19.91 -2.80 -2.38
N ILE A 303 -20.76 -3.68 -2.92
CA ILE A 303 -21.54 -3.38 -4.11
C ILE A 303 -22.53 -2.24 -3.87
N ASP A 304 -23.15 -2.16 -2.69
CA ASP A 304 -24.13 -1.11 -2.35
C ASP A 304 -23.49 0.28 -2.37
N THR A 305 -22.27 0.40 -1.85
CA THR A 305 -21.50 1.64 -1.93
C THR A 305 -21.17 1.99 -3.38
N SER A 306 -20.82 0.99 -4.20
CA SER A 306 -20.55 1.18 -5.63
C SER A 306 -21.79 1.67 -6.39
N ILE A 307 -22.98 1.14 -6.07
CA ILE A 307 -24.27 1.58 -6.62
C ILE A 307 -24.51 3.06 -6.26
N LYS A 308 -24.44 3.38 -4.97
CA LYS A 308 -24.73 4.72 -4.43
C LYS A 308 -23.79 5.78 -5.02
N LYS A 309 -22.51 5.45 -5.20
CA LYS A 309 -21.50 6.37 -5.76
C LYS A 309 -21.48 6.40 -7.29
N ASN A 310 -22.32 5.63 -7.97
CA ASN A 310 -22.26 5.42 -9.43
C ASN A 310 -20.86 4.98 -9.93
N LYS A 311 -20.08 4.31 -9.05
CA LYS A 311 -18.73 3.82 -9.34
C LYS A 311 -18.79 2.34 -9.71
N THR A 312 -19.47 2.08 -10.82
CA THR A 312 -19.79 0.73 -11.34
C THR A 312 -18.69 0.16 -12.27
N ARG A 313 -17.53 0.83 -12.33
CA ARG A 313 -16.42 0.53 -13.24
C ARG A 313 -15.19 0.05 -12.47
N LEU A 314 -14.23 -0.47 -13.24
CA LEU A 314 -12.87 -0.80 -12.82
C LEU A 314 -12.21 0.40 -12.12
N CYS A 315 -11.18 0.12 -11.32
CA CYS A 315 -10.30 1.19 -10.86
C CYS A 315 -9.70 1.91 -12.07
N GLY A 316 -9.87 3.23 -12.09
CA GLY A 316 -8.99 4.08 -12.88
C GLY A 316 -7.56 4.03 -12.32
N VAL A 317 -6.62 4.61 -13.05
CA VAL A 317 -5.25 4.81 -12.56
C VAL A 317 -5.34 5.55 -11.22
N TYR A 318 -4.68 5.03 -10.18
CA TYR A 318 -4.70 5.57 -8.81
C TYR A 318 -6.08 5.58 -8.12
N GLY A 319 -7.08 4.91 -8.70
CA GLY A 319 -8.44 4.83 -8.14
C GLY A 319 -8.63 3.67 -7.14
N CYS A 320 -7.67 2.76 -7.07
CA CYS A 320 -7.68 1.57 -6.20
C CYS A 320 -6.92 1.83 -4.89
N ILE A 321 -7.04 0.91 -3.94
CA ILE A 321 -6.04 0.80 -2.87
C ILE A 321 -4.87 -0.04 -3.38
N TYR A 322 -3.64 0.46 -3.22
CA TYR A 322 -2.43 -0.21 -3.68
C TYR A 322 -1.22 0.12 -2.79
N VAL A 323 -0.10 -0.57 -3.04
CA VAL A 323 1.23 -0.24 -2.52
C VAL A 323 2.13 0.05 -3.71
N ASP A 324 2.83 1.17 -3.69
CA ASP A 324 3.92 1.50 -4.62
C ASP A 324 5.26 0.97 -4.07
N LEU A 325 6.05 0.37 -4.96
CA LEU A 325 7.37 -0.21 -4.64
C LEU A 325 8.46 0.55 -5.40
N TYR A 326 9.34 1.21 -4.65
CA TYR A 326 10.38 2.09 -5.19
C TYR A 326 11.77 1.47 -5.05
N ALA A 327 12.54 1.43 -6.14
CA ALA A 327 13.95 1.09 -6.05
C ALA A 327 14.75 2.19 -5.32
N VAL A 328 15.64 1.75 -4.43
CA VAL A 328 16.72 2.56 -3.85
C VAL A 328 18.04 1.98 -4.34
N SER A 329 18.56 2.54 -5.42
CA SER A 329 19.68 1.97 -6.18
C SER A 329 21.00 2.60 -5.78
N GLU A 330 22.02 1.78 -5.51
CA GLU A 330 23.38 2.28 -5.30
C GLU A 330 23.86 3.12 -6.49
N THR A 331 24.46 4.28 -6.21
CA THR A 331 25.05 5.12 -7.25
C THR A 331 26.51 4.72 -7.48
N GLY A 332 26.84 4.20 -8.66
CA GLY A 332 28.20 3.76 -9.04
C GLY A 332 29.24 4.87 -9.28
N GLY A 333 29.06 6.06 -8.67
CA GLY A 333 29.90 7.24 -8.85
C GLY A 333 30.90 7.47 -7.70
N PRO A 334 31.68 8.57 -7.73
CA PRO A 334 32.66 8.89 -6.69
C PRO A 334 32.02 9.25 -5.33
N ARG A 335 30.69 9.49 -5.30
CA ARG A 335 29.93 9.69 -4.07
C ARG A 335 29.21 8.39 -3.74
N LEU A 336 29.53 7.83 -2.58
CA LEU A 336 28.78 6.71 -2.02
C LEU A 336 27.38 7.19 -1.63
N GLY A 337 26.37 6.58 -2.22
CA GLY A 337 24.98 6.93 -1.96
C GLY A 337 24.02 6.09 -2.79
N TYR A 338 22.78 6.53 -2.77
CA TYR A 338 21.65 5.86 -3.39
C TYR A 338 20.81 6.85 -4.17
N SER A 339 20.14 6.36 -5.21
CA SER A 339 19.09 7.09 -5.92
C SER A 339 17.74 6.49 -5.58
N HIS A 340 16.76 7.34 -5.27
CA HIS A 340 15.37 6.92 -5.09
C HIS A 340 14.60 7.00 -6.41
N GLU A 341 13.98 5.90 -6.82
CA GLU A 341 13.15 5.82 -8.04
C GLU A 341 11.89 6.69 -7.92
N ALA A 342 11.53 7.43 -8.97
CA ALA A 342 10.30 8.23 -9.02
C ALA A 342 10.09 9.19 -7.82
N HIS A 343 11.18 9.68 -7.23
CA HIS A 343 11.11 10.61 -6.10
C HIS A 343 10.42 11.94 -6.50
N PRO A 344 9.59 12.55 -5.62
CA PRO A 344 8.86 13.78 -5.94
C PRO A 344 9.72 14.97 -6.37
N ASN A 345 10.97 15.04 -5.90
CA ASN A 345 11.92 16.10 -6.25
C ASN A 345 12.73 15.81 -7.53
N GLY A 346 12.34 14.81 -8.32
CA GLY A 346 12.90 14.56 -9.64
C GLY A 346 13.79 13.32 -9.75
N LEU A 347 14.15 13.02 -11.00
CA LEU A 347 14.99 11.87 -11.35
C LEU A 347 16.39 12.04 -10.75
N GLY A 348 16.90 10.98 -10.11
CA GLY A 348 18.24 10.97 -9.54
C GLY A 348 18.35 11.65 -8.17
N PHE A 349 17.25 11.73 -7.41
CA PHE A 349 17.30 12.19 -6.01
C PHE A 349 18.34 11.37 -5.22
N PHE A 350 19.45 12.04 -4.91
CA PHE A 350 20.61 11.43 -4.27
C PHE A 350 20.45 11.42 -2.75
N ILE A 351 20.64 10.24 -2.17
CA ILE A 351 20.62 10.00 -0.74
C ILE A 351 22.03 9.54 -0.31
N PRO A 352 22.73 10.29 0.55
CA PRO A 352 24.03 9.85 1.07
C PRO A 352 23.92 8.49 1.78
N SER A 353 24.92 7.62 1.66
CA SER A 353 24.86 6.27 2.22
C SER A 353 24.58 6.25 3.72
N GLU A 354 25.14 7.20 4.47
CA GLU A 354 24.95 7.35 5.92
C GLU A 354 23.53 7.81 6.31
N LYS A 355 22.72 8.23 5.35
CA LYS A 355 21.30 8.55 5.54
C LYS A 355 20.40 7.36 5.26
N VAL A 356 20.88 6.37 4.50
CA VAL A 356 20.17 5.11 4.25
C VAL A 356 20.52 4.07 5.32
N PHE A 357 21.80 3.90 5.62
CA PHE A 357 22.30 2.81 6.47
C PHE A 357 23.15 3.26 7.67
N PRO A 358 23.14 2.50 8.79
CA PRO A 358 22.31 1.30 9.03
C PRO A 358 20.82 1.65 9.14
N ALA A 359 19.93 0.78 8.65
CA ALA A 359 18.49 1.07 8.62
C ALA A 359 17.97 1.34 10.04
N ALA A 360 17.13 2.37 10.18
CA ALA A 360 16.42 2.66 11.42
C ALA A 360 15.11 1.87 11.49
N SER A 361 14.44 1.91 12.64
CA SER A 361 13.10 1.33 12.83
C SER A 361 12.07 2.42 13.02
N ALA A 362 10.94 2.33 12.30
CA ALA A 362 9.76 3.16 12.52
C ALA A 362 8.57 2.29 12.94
N SER A 363 7.67 2.85 13.76
CA SER A 363 6.46 2.16 14.20
C SER A 363 5.28 2.59 13.32
N LEU A 364 4.59 1.62 12.73
CA LEU A 364 3.36 1.82 11.96
C LEU A 364 2.30 0.87 12.51
N ASN A 365 1.22 1.43 13.04
CA ASN A 365 0.14 0.73 13.74
C ASN A 365 0.65 -0.24 14.84
N GLY A 366 1.73 0.14 15.52
CA GLY A 366 2.34 -0.65 16.59
C GLY A 366 3.27 -1.77 16.13
N MET A 367 3.53 -1.91 14.83
CA MET A 367 4.53 -2.83 14.29
C MET A 367 5.78 -2.06 13.85
N ALA A 368 6.94 -2.67 14.09
CA ALA A 368 8.23 -2.13 13.69
C ALA A 368 8.52 -2.49 12.23
N PHE A 369 8.96 -1.50 11.45
CA PHE A 369 9.42 -1.65 10.07
C PHE A 369 10.76 -0.95 9.90
N ALA A 370 11.61 -1.46 9.02
CA ALA A 370 12.82 -0.75 8.64
C ALA A 370 12.48 0.56 7.89
N THR A 371 13.30 1.57 8.06
CA THR A 371 13.27 2.82 7.28
C THR A 371 14.68 3.39 7.15
N TYR A 372 14.84 4.52 6.47
CA TYR A 372 16.11 5.22 6.33
C TYR A 372 16.76 5.49 7.70
N HIS A 373 18.08 5.32 7.79
CA HIS A 373 18.84 5.65 9.01
C HIS A 373 18.50 7.04 9.57
N ASP A 374 18.38 8.02 8.69
CA ASP A 374 17.96 9.39 9.02
C ASP A 374 16.66 9.73 8.29
N VAL A 375 15.56 9.15 8.78
CA VAL A 375 14.21 9.34 8.21
C VAL A 375 13.77 10.80 8.23
N ASP A 376 14.20 11.58 9.24
CA ASP A 376 13.86 13.00 9.33
C ASP A 376 14.59 13.83 8.26
N TRP A 377 15.86 13.51 7.97
CA TRP A 377 16.55 14.09 6.82
C TRP A 377 15.84 13.74 5.52
N PHE A 378 15.46 12.49 5.32
CA PHE A 378 14.76 12.06 4.11
C PHE A 378 13.43 12.81 3.95
N LEU A 379 12.57 12.78 4.98
CA LEU A 379 11.26 13.43 4.95
C LEU A 379 11.36 14.95 4.84
N SER A 380 12.34 15.59 5.48
CA SER A 380 12.54 17.04 5.34
C SER A 380 13.04 17.46 3.97
N ARG A 381 13.77 16.57 3.26
CA ARG A 381 14.14 16.79 1.86
C ARG A 381 12.95 16.55 0.92
N THR A 382 12.11 15.56 1.18
CA THR A 382 10.93 15.27 0.34
C THR A 382 9.78 16.26 0.54
N TYR A 383 9.53 16.67 1.79
CA TYR A 383 8.33 17.41 2.21
C TYR A 383 8.65 18.76 2.89
N GLY A 384 9.92 19.19 2.89
CA GLY A 384 10.33 20.44 3.55
C GLY A 384 10.45 20.34 5.07
N LYS A 385 11.04 21.38 5.68
CA LYS A 385 11.41 21.40 7.11
C LYS A 385 10.25 21.22 8.08
N ASP A 386 9.02 21.51 7.66
CA ASP A 386 7.82 21.39 8.48
C ASP A 386 7.00 20.14 8.16
N TYR A 387 7.61 19.12 7.55
CA TYR A 387 6.96 17.84 7.23
C TYR A 387 6.25 17.20 8.42
N ALA A 388 6.66 17.43 9.67
CA ALA A 388 5.94 16.88 10.82
C ALA A 388 4.52 17.47 11.00
N LYS A 389 4.23 18.64 10.43
CA LYS A 389 2.91 19.28 10.50
C LYS A 389 1.97 18.67 9.44
N PRO A 390 0.78 18.19 9.82
CA PRO A 390 -0.21 17.73 8.85
C PRO A 390 -0.61 18.89 7.92
N LYS A 391 -0.59 18.62 6.61
CA LYS A 391 -1.13 19.50 5.57
C LYS A 391 -2.02 18.68 4.65
N SER A 392 -3.04 19.32 4.06
CA SER A 392 -3.86 18.70 3.02
C SER A 392 -3.05 18.44 1.76
N ARG A 393 -3.53 17.56 0.87
CA ARG A 393 -2.89 17.29 -0.43
C ARG A 393 -2.78 18.56 -1.30
N SER A 394 -3.77 19.45 -1.23
CA SER A 394 -3.73 20.73 -1.96
C SER A 394 -2.63 21.65 -1.44
N GLN A 395 -2.51 21.78 -0.11
CA GLN A 395 -1.44 22.54 0.54
C GLN A 395 -0.05 21.97 0.17
N TRP A 396 0.09 20.65 0.16
CA TRP A 396 1.32 19.98 -0.28
C TRP A 396 1.70 20.32 -1.73
N THR A 397 0.71 20.26 -2.63
CA THR A 397 0.92 20.53 -4.06
C THR A 397 1.33 21.98 -4.30
N GLU A 398 0.77 22.93 -3.54
CA GLU A 398 1.11 24.35 -3.62
C GLU A 398 2.51 24.66 -3.07
N ASP A 399 2.91 24.00 -1.98
CA ASP A 399 4.24 24.16 -1.39
C ASP A 399 5.33 23.61 -2.31
N MET A 400 5.12 22.43 -2.92
CA MET A 400 6.07 21.86 -3.89
C MET A 400 6.25 22.75 -5.12
N LYS A 401 5.16 23.37 -5.61
CA LYS A 401 5.24 24.33 -6.72
C LYS A 401 6.02 25.59 -6.35
N ARG A 402 5.88 26.08 -5.11
CA ARG A 402 6.63 27.24 -4.62
C ARG A 402 8.12 26.94 -4.46
N ASN A 403 8.46 25.81 -3.81
CA ASN A 403 9.86 25.46 -3.58
C ASN A 403 10.63 25.21 -4.89
N ASN A 404 9.98 24.67 -5.92
CA ASN A 404 10.60 24.52 -7.25
C ASN A 404 10.83 25.85 -7.98
N LEU A 405 10.13 26.94 -7.60
CA LEU A 405 10.36 28.28 -8.14
C LEU A 405 11.49 29.01 -7.39
N ASP A 406 11.70 28.68 -6.12
CA ASP A 406 12.75 29.29 -5.30
C ASP A 406 14.15 28.70 -5.64
N ASP A 407 14.24 27.41 -6.03
CA ASP A 407 15.49 26.77 -6.45
C ASP A 407 16.04 27.28 -7.82
N GLU A 408 15.20 27.92 -8.66
CA GLU A 408 15.69 28.60 -9.89
C GLU A 408 16.33 29.96 -9.61
N HIS A 409 16.11 30.56 -8.43
CA HIS A 409 16.68 31.86 -8.08
C HIS A 409 18.04 31.79 -7.37
N ASP A 410 18.42 30.63 -6.82
CA ASP A 410 19.70 30.42 -6.13
C ASP A 410 20.82 29.88 -7.06
N LEU A 411 20.56 29.72 -8.36
CA LEU A 411 21.57 29.34 -9.36
C LEU A 411 22.20 30.53 -10.11
N ASP A 412 21.78 31.76 -9.79
CA ASP A 412 22.26 33.00 -10.43
C ASP A 412 22.98 33.95 -9.44
N SER A 413 23.40 33.46 -8.26
CA SER A 413 24.15 34.25 -7.25
C SER A 413 25.54 33.72 -6.94
#